data_AF-V5WGE5-F1
#
_entry.id   AF-V5WGE5-F1
#
_cell.length_a   1.000
_cell.length_b   1.000
_cell.length_c   1.000
_cell.angle_alpha   90.00
_cell.angle_beta   90.00
_cell.angle_gamma   90.00
#
_symmetry.space_group_name_H-M   'P 1'
#
loop_
_entity.id
_entity.type
_entity.pdbx_description
1 polymer ?
#
loop_
_entity_poly.entity_id
_entity_poly.type
_entity_poly.pdbx_seq_one_letter_code
_entity_poly.pdbx_strand_id
1 'polypeptide(L)'
;MREPKSPETRIPGSDQYHFHYSREDRMNLAGDTLGRVDNRSWFRKNRGNVLLIIDILLIIIIFIIFNTLLKPDPSTAESGNHQFQLRAMQFGDEILATVKITALEDLVSGSPGTVEVSLETASGRENSDDFSPEEWVIRDLLPDRSDRERIIRFRLPGELLDQDRSIPVIVARLRTGNREIILRRQVKLE
;
A
#
# COMPACT_ATOMS: atom_id res chain seq x y z
N MET A 1 54.81 25.27 -32.03
CA MET A 1 56.05 24.45 -31.90
C MET A 1 55.71 23.06 -32.38
N ARG A 2 56.47 22.54 -33.36
CA ARG A 2 56.24 21.23 -33.99
C ARG A 2 56.93 20.14 -33.16
N GLU A 3 56.23 19.04 -32.89
CA GLU A 3 56.81 17.82 -32.30
C GLU A 3 57.93 17.27 -33.21
N PRO A 4 59.05 16.80 -32.65
CA PRO A 4 60.03 16.06 -33.44
C PRO A 4 59.47 14.67 -33.78
N LYS A 5 59.13 14.44 -35.05
CA LYS A 5 58.93 13.10 -35.60
C LYS A 5 60.27 12.34 -35.52
N SER A 6 60.32 11.29 -34.73
CA SER A 6 61.46 10.35 -34.70
C SER A 6 61.69 9.75 -36.11
N PRO A 7 62.94 9.52 -36.52
CA PRO A 7 63.25 9.02 -37.86
C PRO A 7 62.89 7.53 -37.96
N GLU A 8 61.79 7.23 -38.64
CA GLU A 8 61.48 5.87 -39.07
C GLU A 8 62.45 5.48 -40.21
N THR A 9 63.44 4.64 -39.89
CA THR A 9 64.37 4.12 -40.90
C THR A 9 63.81 2.80 -41.43
N ARG A 10 63.20 2.81 -42.62
CA ARG A 10 62.85 1.57 -43.34
C ARG A 10 64.10 1.04 -44.06
N ILE A 11 64.47 -0.21 -43.79
CA ILE A 11 65.44 -0.93 -44.61
C ILE A 11 64.68 -1.52 -45.81
N PRO A 12 64.97 -1.12 -47.06
CA PRO A 12 64.24 -1.63 -48.22
C PRO A 12 64.56 -3.12 -48.43
N GLY A 13 63.55 -3.98 -48.31
CA GLY A 13 63.66 -5.43 -48.57
C GLY A 13 63.46 -6.34 -47.36
N SER A 14 63.30 -5.81 -46.15
CA SER A 14 62.93 -6.59 -44.96
C SER A 14 61.60 -6.12 -44.40
N ASP A 15 60.63 -7.02 -44.27
CA ASP A 15 59.28 -6.75 -43.70
C ASP A 15 59.31 -6.60 -42.16
N GLN A 16 60.46 -6.22 -41.61
CA GLN A 16 60.71 -6.08 -40.17
C GLN A 16 60.82 -4.61 -39.79
N TYR A 17 59.86 -4.17 -38.98
CA TYR A 17 59.87 -2.85 -38.35
C TYR A 17 60.81 -2.88 -37.13
N HIS A 18 61.95 -2.21 -37.22
CA HIS A 18 62.82 -1.99 -36.07
C HIS A 18 62.47 -0.67 -35.37
N PHE A 19 61.79 -0.78 -34.23
CA PHE A 19 61.49 0.38 -33.39
C PHE A 19 62.63 0.62 -32.40
N HIS A 20 63.47 1.62 -32.68
CA HIS A 20 64.45 2.12 -31.72
C HIS A 20 63.74 3.04 -30.73
N TYR A 21 63.15 2.47 -29.69
CA TYR A 21 62.69 3.26 -28.56
C TYR A 21 63.91 3.75 -27.79
N SER A 22 64.12 5.08 -27.75
CA SER A 22 65.11 5.68 -26.87
C SER A 22 64.70 5.46 -25.41
N ARG A 23 65.67 5.49 -24.49
CA ARG A 23 65.40 5.33 -23.06
C ARG A 23 64.50 6.46 -22.55
N GLU A 24 64.66 7.66 -23.08
CA GLU A 24 63.80 8.82 -22.84
C GLU A 24 62.35 8.57 -23.30
N ASP A 25 62.12 7.97 -24.48
CA ASP A 25 60.77 7.64 -24.95
C ASP A 25 60.07 6.64 -24.03
N ARG A 26 60.82 5.66 -23.49
CA ARG A 26 60.29 4.70 -22.51
C ARG A 26 59.92 5.37 -21.19
N MET A 27 60.67 6.39 -20.75
CA MET A 27 60.34 7.14 -19.54
C MET A 27 59.13 8.06 -19.74
N ASN A 28 58.98 8.67 -20.92
CA ASN A 28 57.85 9.54 -21.20
C ASN A 28 56.52 8.77 -21.34
N LEU A 29 56.54 7.56 -21.93
CA LEU A 29 55.34 6.69 -21.93
C LEU A 29 55.01 6.12 -20.55
N ALA A 30 56.00 5.93 -19.67
CA ALA A 30 55.76 5.45 -18.31
C ALA A 30 55.05 6.50 -17.44
N GLY A 31 55.20 7.80 -17.73
CA GLY A 31 54.54 8.89 -16.99
C GLY A 31 53.05 9.06 -17.30
N ASP A 32 52.62 8.76 -18.53
CA ASP A 32 51.27 9.11 -19.01
C ASP A 32 50.20 8.04 -18.68
N THR A 33 50.63 6.89 -18.13
CA THR A 33 49.71 5.80 -17.71
C THR A 33 49.29 5.90 -16.24
N LEU A 34 49.89 6.82 -15.47
CA LEU A 34 49.56 7.04 -14.07
C LEU A 34 48.52 8.16 -13.91
N GLY A 35 47.25 7.75 -14.02
CA GLY A 35 46.23 8.36 -13.17
C GLY A 35 45.38 9.47 -13.78
N ARG A 36 44.82 9.27 -14.98
CA ARG A 36 43.49 9.84 -15.22
C ARG A 36 42.49 8.98 -14.46
N VAL A 37 42.30 9.29 -13.17
CA VAL A 37 41.19 8.76 -12.38
C VAL A 37 39.92 9.30 -13.01
N ASP A 38 39.43 8.57 -14.01
CA ASP A 38 38.19 8.88 -14.68
C ASP A 38 37.12 8.70 -13.60
N ASN A 39 36.68 9.80 -12.99
CA ASN A 39 35.52 9.89 -12.07
C ASN A 39 34.22 9.58 -12.85
N ARG A 40 34.26 8.63 -13.78
CA ARG A 40 33.12 8.07 -14.47
C ARG A 40 32.35 7.24 -13.46
N SER A 41 31.47 7.96 -12.77
CA SER A 41 30.21 7.53 -12.18
C SER A 41 30.02 6.02 -12.26
N TRP A 42 30.18 5.34 -11.10
CA TRP A 42 30.00 3.89 -10.93
C TRP A 42 28.72 3.35 -11.61
N PHE A 43 27.70 4.19 -11.77
CA PHE A 43 26.45 3.92 -12.49
C PHE A 43 26.64 3.58 -13.98
N ARG A 44 27.73 3.99 -14.63
CA ARG A 44 27.97 3.70 -16.06
C ARG A 44 28.59 2.33 -16.33
N LYS A 45 29.31 1.74 -15.37
CA LYS A 45 29.95 0.42 -15.54
C LYS A 45 28.97 -0.74 -15.34
N ASN A 46 27.94 -0.56 -14.51
CA ASN A 46 26.98 -1.61 -14.17
C ASN A 46 25.55 -1.24 -14.59
N ARG A 47 25.35 -0.82 -15.85
CA ARG A 47 24.02 -0.40 -16.35
C ARG A 47 22.94 -1.46 -16.11
N GLY A 48 23.29 -2.74 -16.20
CA GLY A 48 22.36 -3.85 -15.91
C GLY A 48 21.84 -3.83 -14.46
N ASN A 49 22.72 -3.63 -13.48
CA ASN A 49 22.32 -3.56 -12.07
C ASN A 49 21.51 -2.30 -11.78
N VAL A 50 21.81 -1.19 -12.46
CA VAL A 50 21.03 0.05 -12.32
C VAL A 50 19.60 -0.15 -12.83
N LEU A 51 19.42 -0.83 -13.96
CA LEU A 51 18.08 -1.17 -14.47
C LEU A 51 17.31 -2.04 -13.48
N LEU A 52 17.96 -3.04 -12.88
CA LEU A 52 17.35 -3.90 -11.86
C LEU A 52 16.93 -3.12 -10.61
N ILE A 53 17.79 -2.22 -10.11
CA ILE A 53 17.46 -1.36 -8.96
C ILE A 53 16.27 -0.44 -9.26
N ILE A 54 16.22 0.14 -10.47
CA ILE A 54 15.10 0.98 -10.90
C ILE A 54 13.80 0.19 -10.93
N ASP A 55 13.83 -1.05 -11.42
CA ASP A 55 12.66 -1.92 -11.49
C ASP A 55 12.15 -2.31 -10.09
N ILE A 56 13.06 -2.68 -9.18
CA ILE A 56 12.70 -2.93 -7.77
C ILE A 56 12.07 -1.68 -7.14
N LEU A 57 12.66 -0.50 -7.36
CA LEU A 57 12.13 0.76 -6.84
C LEU A 57 10.72 1.02 -7.38
N LEU A 58 10.49 0.78 -8.67
CA LEU A 58 9.18 0.93 -9.31
C LEU A 58 8.14 -0.02 -8.68
N ILE A 59 8.50 -1.29 -8.47
CA ILE A 59 7.62 -2.27 -7.80
C ILE A 59 7.28 -1.81 -6.37
N ILE A 60 8.24 -1.28 -5.61
CA ILE A 60 8.00 -0.75 -4.26
C ILE A 60 7.04 0.44 -4.30
N ILE A 61 7.22 1.37 -5.24
CA ILE A 61 6.34 2.53 -5.40
C ILE A 61 4.92 2.08 -5.73
N ILE A 62 4.78 1.18 -6.70
CA ILE A 62 3.48 0.60 -7.07
C ILE A 62 2.84 -0.07 -5.84
N PHE A 63 3.60 -0.88 -5.10
CA PHE A 63 3.12 -1.54 -3.89
C PHE A 63 2.61 -0.55 -2.83
N ILE A 64 3.35 0.54 -2.59
CA ILE A 64 2.93 1.60 -1.65
C ILE A 64 1.63 2.25 -2.13
N ILE A 65 1.52 2.59 -3.42
CA ILE A 65 0.31 3.19 -4.00
C ILE A 65 -0.89 2.26 -3.82
N PHE A 66 -0.75 0.97 -4.15
CA PHE A 66 -1.82 -0.01 -3.98
C PHE A 66 -2.23 -0.17 -2.50
N ASN A 67 -1.27 -0.23 -1.59
CA ASN A 67 -1.57 -0.45 -0.16
C ASN A 67 -2.11 0.81 0.54
N THR A 68 -1.79 2.01 0.05
CA THR A 68 -2.24 3.27 0.67
C THR A 68 -3.51 3.82 0.05
N LEU A 69 -3.66 3.78 -1.28
CA LEU A 69 -4.82 4.34 -1.97
C LEU A 69 -5.94 3.33 -2.24
N LEU A 70 -5.62 2.05 -2.45
CA LEU A 70 -6.63 1.03 -2.80
C LEU A 70 -7.04 0.14 -1.62
N LYS A 71 -6.50 0.38 -0.41
CA LYS A 71 -6.92 -0.39 0.76
C LYS A 71 -8.37 -0.03 1.09
N PRO A 72 -9.31 -0.99 1.02
CA PRO A 72 -10.71 -0.72 1.34
C PRO A 72 -10.81 -0.27 2.80
N ASP A 73 -11.58 0.80 3.04
CA ASP A 73 -11.89 1.24 4.39
C ASP A 73 -12.68 0.10 5.08
N PRO A 74 -12.16 -0.53 6.16
CA PRO A 74 -12.82 -1.64 6.81
C PRO A 74 -14.17 -1.26 7.42
N SER A 75 -14.48 0.03 7.51
CA SER A 75 -15.78 0.54 7.94
C SER A 75 -16.79 0.67 6.80
N THR A 76 -16.42 0.39 5.56
CA THR A 76 -17.32 0.42 4.39
C THR A 76 -17.22 -0.88 3.61
N ALA A 77 -18.36 -1.44 3.19
CA ALA A 77 -18.40 -2.60 2.32
C ALA A 77 -19.58 -2.51 1.35
N GLU A 78 -19.45 -3.16 0.20
CA GLU A 78 -20.51 -3.29 -0.79
C GLU A 78 -20.88 -4.76 -0.94
N SER A 79 -22.19 -5.04 -1.00
CA SER A 79 -22.68 -6.39 -1.25
C SER A 79 -23.99 -6.32 -2.02
N GLY A 80 -24.00 -6.92 -3.20
CA GLY A 80 -25.15 -6.84 -4.10
C GLY A 80 -25.36 -5.39 -4.56
N ASN A 81 -26.57 -4.87 -4.36
CA ASN A 81 -26.96 -3.51 -4.74
C ASN A 81 -26.94 -2.53 -3.56
N HIS A 82 -26.17 -2.84 -2.51
CA HIS A 82 -26.17 -2.07 -1.26
C HIS A 82 -24.75 -1.75 -0.81
N GLN A 83 -24.57 -0.51 -0.36
CA GLN A 83 -23.38 -0.05 0.34
C GLN A 83 -23.68 0.10 1.84
N PHE A 84 -22.79 -0.45 2.65
CA PHE A 84 -22.88 -0.47 4.09
C PHE A 84 -21.71 0.34 4.67
N GLN A 85 -22.00 1.22 5.62
CA GLN A 85 -21.00 2.05 6.27
C GLN A 85 -21.22 2.08 7.78
N LEU A 86 -20.18 1.74 8.53
CA LEU A 86 -20.13 1.82 9.99
C LEU A 86 -19.43 3.12 10.41
N ARG A 87 -20.13 3.93 11.20
CA ARG A 87 -19.55 5.08 11.89
C ARG A 87 -19.66 4.83 13.39
N ALA A 88 -18.60 5.13 14.12
CA ALA A 88 -18.59 5.03 15.57
C ALA A 88 -17.81 6.22 16.14
N MET A 89 -18.36 6.84 17.18
CA MET A 89 -17.74 7.95 17.89
C MET A 89 -18.07 7.87 19.37
N GLN A 90 -17.15 8.32 20.22
CA GLN A 90 -17.41 8.49 21.65
C GLN A 90 -18.14 9.82 21.87
N PHE A 91 -19.09 9.83 22.79
CA PHE A 91 -19.80 11.03 23.22
C PHE A 91 -20.05 10.95 24.73
N GLY A 92 -19.22 11.64 25.51
CA GLY A 92 -19.21 11.49 26.98
C GLY A 92 -18.83 10.06 27.37
N ASP A 93 -19.64 9.45 28.23
CA ASP A 93 -19.47 8.08 28.71
C ASP A 93 -20.19 7.04 27.84
N GLU A 94 -20.56 7.39 26.62
CA GLU A 94 -21.26 6.51 25.67
C GLU A 94 -20.53 6.43 24.33
N ILE A 95 -20.77 5.34 23.59
CA ILE A 95 -20.37 5.22 22.19
C ILE A 95 -21.61 5.21 21.34
N LEU A 96 -21.61 6.09 20.34
CA LEU A 96 -22.64 6.15 19.33
C LEU A 96 -22.12 5.44 18.09
N ALA A 97 -22.69 4.27 17.81
CA ALA A 97 -22.41 3.51 16.59
C ALA A 97 -23.60 3.61 15.65
N THR A 98 -23.32 3.80 14.37
CA THR A 98 -24.31 3.99 13.32
C THR A 98 -23.93 3.16 12.11
N VAL A 99 -24.84 2.28 11.70
CA VAL A 99 -24.75 1.55 10.45
C VAL A 99 -25.67 2.22 9.44
N LYS A 100 -25.06 2.83 8.43
CA LYS A 100 -25.76 3.42 7.28
C LYS A 100 -25.79 2.41 6.15
N ILE A 101 -26.97 2.23 5.57
CA ILE A 101 -27.23 1.35 4.44
C ILE A 101 -27.84 2.19 3.31
N THR A 102 -27.24 2.12 2.13
CA THR A 102 -27.65 2.88 0.95
C THR A 102 -27.80 1.92 -0.22
N ALA A 103 -28.85 2.06 -1.03
CA ALA A 103 -28.95 1.34 -2.29
C ALA A 103 -28.08 2.03 -3.35
N LEU A 104 -27.36 1.26 -4.16
CA LEU A 104 -26.52 1.81 -5.24
C LEU A 104 -27.36 2.15 -6.47
N GLU A 105 -28.35 1.33 -6.78
CA GLU A 105 -29.30 1.51 -7.88
C GLU A 105 -30.75 1.31 -7.41
N ASP A 106 -31.72 1.86 -8.14
CA ASP A 106 -33.14 1.66 -7.86
C ASP A 106 -33.57 0.23 -8.21
N LEU A 107 -34.15 -0.50 -7.23
CA LEU A 107 -34.69 -1.84 -7.47
C LEU A 107 -36.06 -1.72 -8.15
N VAL A 108 -36.09 -2.07 -9.44
CA VAL A 108 -37.28 -1.91 -10.31
C VAL A 108 -38.43 -2.86 -9.94
N SER A 109 -38.17 -3.98 -9.26
CA SER A 109 -39.20 -4.94 -8.83
C SER A 109 -38.66 -5.91 -7.78
N GLY A 110 -39.06 -5.73 -6.51
CA GLY A 110 -38.74 -6.67 -5.45
C GLY A 110 -39.29 -6.24 -4.10
N SER A 111 -39.65 -7.20 -3.24
CA SER A 111 -39.85 -6.94 -1.82
C SER A 111 -38.55 -6.41 -1.23
N PRO A 112 -38.55 -5.39 -0.36
CA PRO A 112 -37.35 -4.99 0.34
C PRO A 112 -36.79 -6.21 1.09
N GLY A 113 -35.52 -6.52 0.85
CA GLY A 113 -34.83 -7.57 1.60
C GLY A 113 -34.70 -7.17 3.06
N THR A 114 -34.41 -8.13 3.94
CA THR A 114 -34.12 -7.85 5.35
C THR A 114 -32.61 -7.82 5.59
N VAL A 115 -32.21 -7.04 6.57
CA VAL A 115 -30.86 -7.00 7.12
C VAL A 115 -30.93 -7.20 8.61
N GLU A 116 -30.10 -8.10 9.10
CA GLU A 116 -29.83 -8.27 10.53
C GLU A 116 -28.47 -7.66 10.82
N VAL A 117 -28.42 -6.72 11.76
CA VAL A 117 -27.19 -6.05 12.17
C VAL A 117 -26.95 -6.39 13.63
N SER A 118 -25.83 -7.05 13.90
CA SER A 118 -25.30 -7.21 15.25
C SER A 118 -24.07 -6.36 15.47
N LEU A 119 -23.92 -5.85 16.68
CA LEU A 119 -22.82 -5.00 17.09
C LEU A 119 -22.04 -5.67 18.23
N GLU A 120 -20.72 -5.66 18.11
CA GLU A 120 -19.81 -6.24 19.08
C GLU A 120 -18.63 -5.28 19.32
N THR A 121 -18.08 -5.32 20.53
CA THR A 121 -16.80 -4.67 20.85
C THR A 121 -15.70 -5.72 20.75
N ALA A 122 -14.75 -5.53 19.83
CA ALA A 122 -13.57 -6.37 19.76
C ALA A 122 -12.56 -5.91 20.82
N SER A 123 -12.74 -6.37 22.06
CA SER A 123 -11.75 -6.21 23.12
C SER A 123 -10.56 -7.14 22.85
N GLY A 124 -9.52 -6.65 22.17
CA GLY A 124 -8.12 -7.13 22.20
C GLY A 124 -7.77 -8.60 21.88
N ARG A 125 -8.73 -9.52 21.82
CA ARG A 125 -8.51 -10.95 21.57
C ARG A 125 -8.92 -11.28 20.14
N GLU A 126 -7.94 -11.19 19.26
CA GLU A 126 -8.07 -11.48 17.82
C GLU A 126 -8.39 -12.96 17.50
N ASN A 127 -8.71 -13.81 18.48
CA ASN A 127 -8.73 -15.28 18.31
C ASN A 127 -9.64 -16.09 19.27
N SER A 128 -10.66 -15.49 19.89
CA SER A 128 -11.62 -16.28 20.68
C SER A 128 -12.97 -16.36 19.98
N ASP A 129 -13.23 -17.49 19.32
CA ASP A 129 -14.54 -17.95 18.83
C ASP A 129 -15.58 -18.17 19.96
N ASP A 130 -15.31 -17.70 21.18
CA ASP A 130 -16.03 -18.06 22.41
C ASP A 130 -16.49 -16.82 23.21
N PHE A 131 -16.47 -15.64 22.59
CA PHE A 131 -17.12 -14.47 23.18
C PHE A 131 -18.57 -14.43 22.71
N SER A 132 -19.51 -14.64 23.63
CA SER A 132 -20.90 -14.23 23.46
C SER A 132 -21.05 -12.85 24.10
N PRO A 133 -20.70 -11.75 23.41
CA PRO A 133 -21.07 -10.44 23.91
C PRO A 133 -22.61 -10.37 23.95
N GLU A 134 -23.16 -9.50 24.80
CA GLU A 134 -24.57 -9.14 24.72
C GLU A 134 -24.83 -8.62 23.29
N GLU A 135 -25.33 -9.48 22.42
CA GLU A 135 -25.41 -9.21 21.00
C GLU A 135 -26.57 -8.23 20.77
N TRP A 136 -26.25 -6.96 20.53
CA TRP A 136 -27.26 -5.98 20.12
C TRP A 136 -27.67 -6.28 18.68
N VAL A 137 -28.68 -7.12 18.52
CA VAL A 137 -29.22 -7.50 17.21
C VAL A 137 -30.41 -6.61 16.86
N ILE A 138 -30.32 -5.90 15.73
CA ILE A 138 -31.44 -5.17 15.14
C ILE A 138 -31.72 -5.73 13.75
N ARG A 139 -32.99 -6.07 13.51
CA ARG A 139 -33.48 -6.45 12.19
C ARG A 139 -34.23 -5.29 11.56
N ASP A 140 -33.87 -4.96 10.33
CA ASP A 140 -34.52 -3.89 9.56
C ASP A 140 -34.68 -4.29 8.08
N LEU A 141 -35.33 -3.44 7.30
CA LEU A 141 -35.49 -3.59 5.87
C LEU A 141 -34.37 -2.86 5.11
N LEU A 142 -33.85 -3.50 4.08
CA LEU A 142 -32.92 -2.90 3.13
C LEU A 142 -33.63 -1.80 2.32
N PRO A 143 -32.95 -0.69 2.01
CA PRO A 143 -33.49 0.33 1.12
C PRO A 143 -33.65 -0.24 -0.30
N ASP A 144 -34.75 0.12 -0.94
CA ASP A 144 -35.14 -0.29 -2.29
C ASP A 144 -34.80 0.74 -3.36
N ARG A 145 -34.49 1.98 -2.95
CA ARG A 145 -34.21 3.12 -3.84
C ARG A 145 -32.93 3.83 -3.43
N SER A 146 -32.20 4.31 -4.43
CA SER A 146 -30.92 5.01 -4.27
C SER A 146 -31.03 6.35 -3.51
N ASP A 147 -32.22 6.97 -3.53
CA ASP A 147 -32.53 8.20 -2.79
C ASP A 147 -32.88 7.95 -1.31
N ARG A 148 -33.01 6.69 -0.91
CA ARG A 148 -33.37 6.30 0.46
C ARG A 148 -32.18 5.69 1.18
N GLU A 149 -31.91 6.23 2.36
CA GLU A 149 -30.96 5.65 3.31
C GLU A 149 -31.69 5.03 4.50
N ARG A 150 -31.10 3.95 5.02
CA ARG A 150 -31.49 3.35 6.30
C ARG A 150 -30.35 3.52 7.28
N ILE A 151 -30.68 3.98 8.48
CA ILE A 151 -29.72 4.33 9.52
C ILE A 151 -30.12 3.57 10.76
N ILE A 152 -29.33 2.55 11.10
CA ILE A 152 -29.48 1.78 12.33
C ILE A 152 -28.52 2.36 13.36
N ARG A 153 -29.05 2.74 14.52
CA ARG A 153 -28.29 3.41 15.58
C ARG A 153 -28.20 2.52 16.79
N PHE A 154 -27.01 2.47 17.36
CA PHE A 154 -26.69 1.76 18.58
C PHE A 154 -26.06 2.74 19.56
N ARG A 155 -26.40 2.55 20.84
CA ARG A 155 -25.79 3.25 21.96
C ARG A 155 -25.19 2.19 22.86
N LEU A 156 -23.88 2.26 23.03
CA LEU A 156 -23.12 1.36 23.89
C LEU A 156 -22.63 2.14 25.12
N PRO A 157 -22.64 1.53 26.31
CA PRO A 157 -21.98 2.13 27.46
C PRO A 157 -20.46 2.18 27.22
N GLY A 158 -19.84 3.33 27.54
CA GLY A 158 -18.41 3.56 27.38
C GLY A 158 -17.54 2.71 28.31
N GLU A 159 -18.11 2.19 29.39
CA GLU A 159 -17.46 1.23 30.30
C GLU A 159 -17.00 -0.05 29.59
N LEU A 160 -17.62 -0.40 28.45
CA LEU A 160 -17.20 -1.53 27.61
C LEU A 160 -15.81 -1.31 26.97
N LEU A 161 -15.30 -0.08 26.98
CA LEU A 161 -13.98 0.28 26.46
C LEU A 161 -12.89 0.20 27.52
N ASP A 162 -13.25 0.22 28.80
CA ASP A 162 -12.30 0.43 29.90
C ASP A 162 -11.60 -0.86 30.33
N GLN A 163 -11.98 -2.01 29.75
CA GLN A 163 -11.43 -3.32 30.12
C GLN A 163 -10.06 -3.62 29.50
N ASP A 164 -9.63 -2.88 28.47
CA ASP A 164 -8.31 -3.09 27.87
C ASP A 164 -7.77 -1.78 27.29
N ARG A 165 -6.52 -1.42 27.59
CA ARG A 165 -5.88 -0.15 27.16
C ARG A 165 -5.69 -0.03 25.63
N SER A 166 -6.27 -0.95 24.86
CA SER A 166 -6.30 -0.94 23.42
C SER A 166 -7.33 0.05 22.87
N ILE A 167 -7.05 0.66 21.72
CA ILE A 167 -8.00 1.50 20.99
C ILE A 167 -9.26 0.67 20.72
N PRO A 168 -10.44 1.10 21.19
CA PRO A 168 -11.61 0.26 21.10
C PRO A 168 -12.10 0.14 19.65
N VAL A 169 -12.41 -1.10 19.27
CA VAL A 169 -12.87 -1.44 17.93
C VAL A 169 -14.31 -1.91 18.01
N ILE A 170 -15.18 -1.20 17.30
CA ILE A 170 -16.57 -1.62 17.08
C ILE A 170 -16.62 -2.47 15.82
N VAL A 171 -17.24 -3.64 15.95
CA VAL A 171 -17.47 -4.58 14.86
C VAL A 171 -18.98 -4.65 14.63
N ALA A 172 -19.41 -4.40 13.40
CA ALA A 172 -20.80 -4.64 12.99
C ALA A 172 -20.83 -5.83 12.04
N ARG A 173 -21.60 -6.86 12.38
CA ARG A 173 -21.87 -7.99 11.49
C ARG A 173 -23.25 -7.79 10.88
N LEU A 174 -23.32 -7.78 9.56
CA LEU A 174 -24.55 -7.61 8.81
C LEU A 174 -24.86 -8.88 8.04
N ARG A 175 -26.04 -9.45 8.26
CA ARG A 175 -26.52 -10.63 7.54
C ARG A 175 -27.63 -10.23 6.58
N THR A 176 -27.41 -10.48 5.30
CA THR A 176 -28.40 -10.27 4.22
C THR A 176 -28.61 -11.59 3.48
N GLY A 177 -29.70 -12.29 3.80
CA GLY A 177 -29.95 -13.65 3.32
C GLY A 177 -28.83 -14.63 3.73
N ASN A 178 -28.06 -15.10 2.75
CA ASN A 178 -26.94 -16.05 2.95
C ASN A 178 -25.56 -15.37 2.97
N ARG A 179 -25.50 -14.04 2.95
CA ARG A 179 -24.24 -13.29 2.99
C ARG A 179 -24.05 -12.66 4.36
N GLU A 180 -22.82 -12.73 4.85
CA GLU A 180 -22.36 -12.03 6.05
C GLU A 180 -21.33 -10.98 5.64
N ILE A 181 -21.46 -9.78 6.19
CA ILE A 181 -20.60 -8.64 5.94
C ILE A 181 -20.10 -8.16 7.29
N ILE A 182 -18.79 -7.99 7.43
CA ILE A 182 -18.17 -7.55 8.68
C ILE A 182 -17.57 -6.16 8.45
N LEU A 183 -18.09 -5.16 9.17
CA LEU A 183 -17.56 -3.81 9.20
C LEU A 183 -16.81 -3.60 10.51
N ARG A 184 -15.67 -2.92 10.46
CA ARG A 184 -14.86 -2.61 11.64
C ARG A 184 -14.52 -1.13 11.68
N ARG A 185 -14.67 -0.52 12.86
CA ARG A 185 -14.32 0.88 13.08
C ARG A 185 -13.62 1.05 14.42
N GLN A 186 -12.43 1.67 14.38
CA GLN A 186 -11.77 2.16 15.58
C GLN A 186 -12.46 3.43 16.06
N VAL A 187 -12.81 3.48 17.35
CA VAL A 187 -13.35 4.67 17.99
C VAL A 187 -12.18 5.52 18.45
N LYS A 188 -12.16 6.77 17.99
CA LYS A 188 -11.23 7.76 18.53
C LYS A 188 -11.77 8.21 19.88
N LEU A 189 -10.98 8.01 20.93
CA LEU A 189 -11.24 8.57 22.24
C LEU A 189 -10.93 10.07 22.16
N GLU A 190 -11.89 10.93 22.50
CA GLU A 190 -11.73 12.39 22.57
C GLU A 190 -11.36 12.84 23.98
#